data_AF-A0A3B9ERA9-F1
#
_entry.id   AF-A0A3B9ERA9-F1
#
_cell.length_a   1.000
_cell.length_b   1.000
_cell.length_c   1.000
_cell.angle_alpha   90.00
_cell.angle_beta   90.00
_cell.angle_gamma   90.00
#
_symmetry.space_group_name_H-M   'P 1'
#
loop_
_entity.id
_entity.type
_entity.pdbx_description
1 polymer ?
#
loop_
_entity_poly.entity_id
_entity_poly.type
_entity_poly.pdbx_seq_one_letter_code
_entity_poly.pdbx_strand_id
1 'polypeptide(L)' 'MSAAGAYGGLFLVSFLAATILPAQSEIGLAGLILTDDHDFWVLILVASLGNTLGAVVNWLLGRGVERFSDR' A
#
# COMPACT_ATOMS: atom_id res chain seq x y z
N MET A 1 -10.18 -17.19 2.52
CA MET A 1 -10.39 -15.85 1.90
C MET A 1 -10.47 -16.05 0.39
N SER A 2 -11.30 -15.31 -0.33
CA SER A 2 -11.22 -15.31 -1.80
C SER A 2 -9.92 -14.62 -2.23
N ALA A 3 -9.29 -15.08 -3.32
CA ALA A 3 -8.05 -14.50 -3.84
C ALA A 3 -8.19 -12.98 -4.11
N ALA A 4 -9.36 -12.54 -4.60
CA ALA A 4 -9.66 -11.12 -4.78
C ALA A 4 -9.66 -10.32 -3.45
N GLY A 5 -10.14 -10.93 -2.35
CA GLY A 5 -10.11 -10.30 -1.03
C GLY A 5 -8.68 -10.21 -0.47
N ALA A 6 -7.84 -11.20 -0.73
CA ALA A 6 -6.43 -11.20 -0.35
C ALA A 6 -5.63 -10.09 -1.07
N TYR A 7 -5.72 -10.03 -2.39
CA TYR A 7 -5.05 -8.98 -3.17
C TYR A 7 -5.59 -7.58 -2.88
N GLY A 8 -6.91 -7.43 -2.75
CA GLY A 8 -7.54 -6.16 -2.38
C GLY A 8 -7.12 -5.67 -1.00
N GLY A 9 -7.05 -6.58 -0.01
CA GLY A 9 -6.56 -6.27 1.33
C GLY A 9 -5.09 -5.86 1.34
N LEU A 10 -4.23 -6.59 0.62
CA LEU A 10 -2.81 -6.27 0.49
C LEU A 10 -2.57 -4.91 -0.19
N PHE A 11 -3.33 -4.62 -1.25
CA PHE A 11 -3.31 -3.34 -1.94
C PHE A 11 -3.69 -2.20 -0.98
N LEU A 12 -4.81 -2.33 -0.26
CA LEU A 12 -5.29 -1.30 0.66
C LEU A 12 -4.31 -1.07 1.80
N VAL A 13 -3.77 -2.13 2.41
CA VAL A 13 -2.76 -2.02 3.46
C VAL A 13 -1.49 -1.34 2.94
N SER A 14 -0.98 -1.75 1.76
CA SER A 14 0.23 -1.15 1.17
C SER A 14 0.02 0.30 0.76
N PHE A 15 -1.17 0.63 0.25
CA PHE A 15 -1.57 2.00 -0.06
C PHE A 15 -1.63 2.86 1.19
N LEU A 16 -2.33 2.41 2.23
CA LEU A 16 -2.45 3.16 3.49
C LEU A 16 -1.09 3.33 4.18
N ALA A 17 -0.25 2.28 4.19
CA ALA A 17 1.11 2.32 4.76
C ALA A 17 2.02 3.35 4.07
N ALA A 18 1.82 3.59 2.77
CA ALA A 18 2.56 4.59 2.01
C ALA A 18 2.00 6.02 2.15
N THR A 19 0.87 6.20 2.84
CA THR A 19 0.33 7.51 3.21
C THR A 19 0.80 7.92 4.61
N ILE A 20 0.23 9.00 5.16
CA ILE A 20 0.53 9.51 6.51
C ILE A 20 0.08 8.54 7.63
N LEU A 21 -0.73 7.53 7.31
CA LEU A 21 -1.21 6.57 8.28
C LEU A 21 -0.12 5.56 8.64
N PRO A 22 0.15 5.31 9.94
CA PRO A 22 1.06 4.26 10.36
C PRO A 22 0.41 2.90 10.11
N ALA A 23 0.79 2.23 9.03
CA ALA A 23 0.42 0.86 8.74
C ALA A 23 1.65 0.04 8.35
N GLN A 24 1.67 -1.25 8.73
CA GLN A 24 2.74 -2.19 8.36
C GLN A 24 2.29 -3.08 7.20
N SER A 25 2.76 -2.78 6.00
CA SER A 25 2.50 -3.59 4.81
C SER A 25 3.27 -4.91 4.79
N GLU A 26 4.44 -4.95 5.42
CA GLU A 26 5.30 -6.13 5.50
C GLU A 26 4.63 -7.31 6.23
N ILE A 27 3.85 -7.04 7.29
CA ILE A 27 3.13 -8.10 8.03
C ILE A 27 2.04 -8.72 7.15
N GLY A 28 1.29 -7.89 6.41
CA GLY A 28 0.24 -8.35 5.50
C GLY A 28 0.80 -9.16 4.33
N LEU A 29 1.91 -8.69 3.74
CA LEU A 29 2.60 -9.40 2.67
C LEU A 29 3.19 -10.74 3.16
N ALA A 30 3.88 -10.73 4.31
CA ALA A 30 4.45 -11.94 4.90
C ALA A 30 3.37 -12.99 5.22
N GLY A 31 2.22 -12.57 5.76
CA GLY A 31 1.10 -13.47 6.01
C GLY A 31 0.55 -14.14 4.74
N LEU A 32 0.53 -13.42 3.62
CA LEU A 32 0.10 -13.94 2.32
C LEU A 32 1.14 -14.84 1.65
N ILE A 33 2.42 -14.55 1.81
CA ILE A 33 3.51 -15.43 1.34
C ILE A 33 3.51 -16.75 2.14
N LEU A 34 3.31 -16.67 3.46
CA LEU A 34 3.28 -17.85 4.34
C LEU A 34 2.08 -18.77 4.10
N THR A 35 1.04 -18.29 3.41
CA THR A 35 -0.12 -19.11 3.06
C THR A 35 0.09 -19.93 1.79
N ASP A 36 1.15 -19.68 1.01
CA ASP A 36 1.55 -20.40 -0.23
C ASP A 36 0.45 -20.56 -1.31
N ASP A 37 -0.69 -19.92 -1.10
CA ASP A 37 -1.90 -19.97 -1.95
C ASP A 37 -1.87 -18.96 -3.11
N HIS A 38 -0.88 -18.05 -3.13
CA HIS A 38 -0.83 -16.91 -4.04
C HIS A 38 0.56 -16.78 -4.68
N ASP A 39 0.59 -16.42 -5.97
CA ASP A 39 1.85 -16.21 -6.69
C ASP A 39 2.62 -15.03 -6.09
N PHE A 40 3.85 -15.31 -5.65
CA PHE A 40 4.75 -14.34 -5.04
C PHE A 40 4.89 -13.07 -5.88
N TRP A 41 5.02 -13.19 -7.21
CA TRP A 41 5.23 -12.04 -8.09
C TRP A 41 3.98 -11.16 -8.19
N VAL A 42 2.79 -11.78 -8.13
CA VAL A 42 1.51 -11.05 -8.14
C VAL A 42 1.33 -10.30 -6.83
N LEU A 43 1.65 -10.91 -5.69
CA LEU A 43 1.63 -10.25 -4.39
C LEU A 43 2.55 -9.01 -4.37
N ILE A 44 3.79 -9.17 -4.85
CA ILE A 44 4.76 -8.06 -4.95
C ILE A 44 4.24 -6.95 -5.86
N LEU A 45 3.70 -7.28 -7.03
CA LEU A 45 3.14 -6.29 -7.97
C LEU A 45 2.00 -5.49 -7.33
N VAL A 46 1.04 -6.19 -6.71
CA VAL A 46 -0.12 -5.55 -6.07
C VAL A 46 0.30 -4.66 -4.91
N ALA A 47 1.20 -5.13 -4.05
CA ALA A 47 1.77 -4.34 -2.96
C ALA A 47 2.53 -3.10 -3.47
N SER A 48 3.35 -3.27 -4.50
CA SER A 48 4.14 -2.18 -5.10
C SER A 48 3.26 -1.12 -5.75
N LEU A 49 2.17 -1.52 -6.41
CA LEU A 49 1.18 -0.60 -6.98
C LEU A 49 0.48 0.22 -5.89
N GLY A 50 0.04 -0.45 -4.81
CA GLY A 50 -0.54 0.23 -3.65
C GLY A 50 0.44 1.24 -3.04
N ASN A 51 1.68 0.83 -2.82
CA ASN A 51 2.73 1.67 -2.25
C ASN A 51 3.06 2.89 -3.12
N THR A 52 3.17 2.70 -4.44
CA THR A 52 3.44 3.79 -5.40
C THR A 52 2.30 4.81 -5.42
N LEU A 53 1.04 4.35 -5.43
CA LEU A 53 -0.12 5.24 -5.40
C LEU A 53 -0.20 6.00 -4.07
N GLY A 54 0.08 5.35 -2.94
CA GLY A 54 0.13 6.03 -1.64
C GLY A 54 1.21 7.10 -1.58
N ALA A 55 2.40 6.85 -2.16
CA ALA A 55 3.46 7.84 -2.28
C ALA A 55 3.05 9.04 -3.16
N VAL A 56 2.33 8.82 -4.26
CA VAL A 56 1.77 9.90 -5.10
C VAL A 56 0.75 10.73 -4.31
N VAL A 57 -0.12 10.09 -3.53
CA VAL A 57 -1.06 10.80 -2.64
C VAL A 57 -0.29 11.61 -1.60
N ASN A 58 0.74 11.04 -0.96
CA ASN A 58 1.55 11.76 0.00
C ASN A 58 2.28 12.96 -0.63
N TRP A 59 2.77 12.81 -1.86
CA TRP A 59 3.37 13.91 -2.63
C TRP A 59 2.36 15.02 -2.94
N LEU A 60 1.13 14.67 -3.34
CA LEU A 60 0.06 15.64 -3.56
C LEU A 60 -0.35 16.36 -2.27
N LEU A 61 -0.42 15.65 -1.14
CA LEU A 61 -0.68 16.24 0.17
C LEU A 61 0.44 17.20 0.56
N GLY A 62 1.71 16.81 0.38
CA GLY A 62 2.86 17.68 0.62
C GLY A 62 2.84 18.94 -0.23
N ARG A 63 2.54 18.82 -1.53
CA ARG A 63 2.33 19.95 -2.44
C ARG A 63 1.18 20.86 -2.01
N GLY A 64 0.11 20.29 -1.47
CA GLY A 64 -1.00 21.04 -0.88
C GLY A 64 -0.58 21.83 0.35
N VAL A 65 0.19 21.21 1.25
CA VAL A 65 0.73 21.87 2.47
C VAL A 65 1.70 22.99 2.10
N GLU A 66 2.56 22.80 1.10
CA GLU A 66 3.47 23.82 0.59
C GLU A 66 2.73 25.09 0.16
N ARG A 67 1.54 24.94 -0.44
CA ARG A 67 0.66 26.06 -0.82
C ARG A 67 0.07 26.84 0.36
N PHE A 68 0.01 26.25 1.55
CA PHE A 68 -0.38 26.92 2.79
C PHE A 68 0.82 27.41 3.62
N SER A 69 2.03 26.93 3.32
CA SER A 69 3.25 27.31 4.04
C SER A 69 3.77 28.71 3.70
N ASP A 70 3.28 29.31 2.61
CA ASP A 70 3.59 30.67 2.14
C ASP A 70 2.67 31.76 2.77
N ARG A 71 1.97 31.43 3.87
CA ARG A 71 1.05 32.34 4.58
C ARG A 71 1.42 32.51 6.04
#